data_AF-A0A7Y0L900-F1
#
_entry.id   AF-A0A7Y0L900-F1
#
_cell.length_a   1.000
_cell.length_b   1.000
_cell.length_c   1.000
_cell.angle_alpha   90.00
_cell.angle_beta   90.00
_cell.angle_gamma   90.00
#
_symmetry.space_group_name_H-M   'P 1'
#
loop_
_entity.id
_entity.type
_entity.pdbx_description
1 polymer ?
#
loop_
_entity_poly.entity_id
_entity_poly.type
_entity_poly.pdbx_seq_one_letter_code
_entity_poly.pdbx_strand_id
1 'polypeptide(L)' 'MPINKWIFQYAIAVPIIFIMLAGVQYLKGSSVVDSLAFGILWSLISVAIFAIRRIYNYRKNISCAICNDLPDDHRS' A
#
# COMPACT_ATOMS: atom_id res chain seq x y z
N MET A 1 -17.73 1.39 2.37
CA MET A 1 -16.32 1.34 1.89
C MET A 1 -16.30 0.77 0.49
N PRO A 2 -15.61 1.38 -0.47
CA PRO A 2 -15.41 0.79 -1.79
C PRO A 2 -14.36 -0.34 -1.74
N ILE A 3 -14.65 -1.41 -0.98
CA ILE A 3 -13.75 -2.53 -0.68
C ILE A 3 -13.14 -3.15 -1.94
N ASN A 4 -13.93 -3.31 -3.01
CA ASN A 4 -13.45 -3.86 -4.28
C ASN A 4 -12.34 -2.99 -4.91
N LYS A 5 -12.45 -1.66 -4.81
CA LYS A 5 -11.41 -0.74 -5.31
C LYS A 5 -10.14 -0.83 -4.46
N TRP A 6 -10.29 -0.95 -3.15
CA TRP A 6 -9.15 -1.03 -2.23
C TRP A 6 -8.36 -2.31 -2.44
N ILE A 7 -9.04 -3.46 -2.56
CA ILE A 7 -8.39 -4.75 -2.82
C ILE A 7 -7.59 -4.69 -4.11
N PHE A 8 -8.16 -4.14 -5.19
CA PHE A 8 -7.47 -4.01 -6.47
C PHE A 8 -6.22 -3.12 -6.38
N GLN A 9 -6.31 -1.97 -5.71
CA GLN A 9 -5.17 -1.08 -5.50
C GLN A 9 -4.03 -1.76 -4.72
N TYR A 10 -4.36 -2.47 -3.63
CA TYR A 10 -3.35 -3.14 -2.83
C TYR A 10 -2.78 -4.39 -3.51
N ALA A 11 -3.58 -5.10 -4.32
CA ALA A 11 -3.10 -6.23 -5.12
C ALA A 11 -2.03 -5.81 -6.15
N ILE A 12 -2.08 -4.56 -6.63
CA ILE A 12 -1.06 -3.99 -7.51
C ILE A 12 0.10 -3.37 -6.72
N ALA A 13 -0.18 -2.71 -5.60
CA ALA A 13 0.85 -2.03 -4.80
C ALA A 13 1.85 -3.01 -4.17
N VAL A 14 1.38 -4.14 -3.62
CA VAL A 14 2.24 -5.15 -2.97
C VAL A 14 3.35 -5.66 -3.91
N PRO A 15 3.07 -6.18 -5.12
CA PRO A 15 4.12 -6.70 -6.00
C PRO A 15 5.09 -5.61 -6.46
N ILE A 16 4.63 -4.37 -6.69
CA ILE A 16 5.51 -3.26 -7.07
C ILE A 16 6.50 -2.94 -5.94
N ILE A 17 6.00 -2.77 -4.72
CA ILE A 17 6.84 -2.48 -3.55
C ILE A 17 7.78 -3.66 -3.26
N PHE A 18 7.28 -4.88 -3.37
CA PHE A 18 8.08 -6.10 -3.22
C PHE A 18 9.26 -6.14 -4.20
N ILE A 19 9.01 -5.95 -5.50
CA ILE A 19 10.07 -5.96 -6.54
C ILE A 19 11.09 -4.85 -6.26
N MET A 20 10.63 -3.66 -5.90
CA MET A 20 11.51 -2.54 -5.58
C MET A 20 12.41 -2.84 -4.38
N LEU A 21 11.85 -3.35 -3.28
CA LEU A 21 12.61 -3.63 -2.05
C LEU A 21 13.53 -4.85 -2.20
N ALA A 22 13.04 -5.93 -2.80
CA ALA A 22 13.85 -7.11 -3.09
C ALA A 22 14.99 -6.77 -4.07
N GLY A 23 14.71 -5.93 -5.07
CA GLY A 23 15.72 -5.44 -6.01
C GLY A 23 16.82 -4.65 -5.33
N VAL A 24 16.47 -3.71 -4.44
CA VAL A 24 17.45 -2.95 -3.66
C VAL A 24 18.30 -3.87 -2.77
N GLN A 25 17.68 -4.84 -2.10
CA GLN A 25 18.39 -5.78 -1.23
C GLN A 25 19.33 -6.70 -2.04
N TYR A 26 18.89 -7.14 -3.22
CA TYR A 26 19.70 -7.94 -4.13
C TYR A 26 20.90 -7.16 -4.68
N LEU A 27 20.70 -5.90 -5.10
CA LEU A 27 21.77 -5.01 -5.57
C LEU A 27 22.81 -4.71 -4.48
N LYS A 28 22.44 -4.83 -3.20
CA LYS A 28 23.35 -4.70 -2.06
C LYS A 28 24.28 -5.91 -1.89
N GLY A 29 24.07 -6.98 -2.66
CA GLY A 29 24.87 -8.21 -2.60
C GLY A 29 24.36 -9.25 -1.59
N SER A 30 23.14 -9.10 -1.09
CA SER A 30 22.51 -10.14 -0.26
C SER A 30 22.12 -11.38 -1.06
N SER A 31 21.92 -12.50 -0.37
CA SER A 31 21.42 -13.71 -1.01
C SER A 31 20.01 -13.49 -1.58
N VAL A 32 19.64 -14.29 -2.58
CA VAL A 32 18.30 -14.23 -3.19
C VAL A 32 17.22 -14.49 -2.14
N VAL A 33 17.43 -15.48 -1.27
CA VAL A 33 16.47 -15.85 -0.22
C VAL A 33 16.26 -14.69 0.76
N ASP A 34 17.33 -14.05 1.21
CA ASP A 34 17.25 -12.90 2.12
C ASP A 34 16.54 -11.71 1.46
N SER A 35 16.81 -11.47 0.18
CA SER A 35 16.20 -10.39 -0.59
C SER A 35 14.69 -10.60 -0.77
N LEU A 36 14.27 -11.84 -1.03
CA LEU A 36 12.86 -12.21 -1.12
C LEU A 36 12.17 -12.07 0.24
N ALA A 37 12.77 -12.60 1.32
CA ALA A 37 12.21 -12.50 2.66
C ALA A 37 12.06 -11.04 3.10
N PHE A 38 13.08 -10.21 2.84
CA PHE A 38 13.06 -8.78 3.09
C PHE A 38 11.93 -8.09 2.31
N GLY A 39 11.85 -8.33 1.01
CA GLY A 39 10.82 -7.74 0.16
C GLY A 39 9.41 -8.10 0.61
N ILE A 40 9.15 -9.38 0.95
CA ILE A 40 7.83 -9.83 1.40
C ILE A 40 7.46 -9.14 2.71
N LEU A 41 8.35 -9.21 3.71
CA LEU A 41 8.10 -8.64 5.03
C LEU A 41 7.79 -7.14 4.94
N TRP A 42 8.65 -6.38 4.26
CA TRP A 42 8.53 -4.93 4.21
C TRP A 42 7.43 -4.44 3.25
N SER A 43 7.10 -5.17 2.17
CA SER A 43 5.95 -4.83 1.33
C SER A 43 4.64 -4.98 2.09
N LEU A 44 4.47 -6.05 2.86
CA LEU A 44 3.29 -6.27 3.70
C LEU A 44 3.18 -5.20 4.80
N ILE A 45 4.26 -4.90 5.51
CA ILE A 45 4.28 -3.86 6.55
C ILE A 45 3.91 -2.50 5.95
N SER A 46 4.51 -2.14 4.82
CA SER A 46 4.25 -0.85 4.15
C SER A 46 2.78 -0.72 3.78
N VAL A 47 2.24 -1.71 3.07
CA VAL A 47 0.83 -1.70 2.65
C VAL A 47 -0.12 -1.73 3.85
N ALA A 48 0.20 -2.45 4.91
CA ALA A 48 -0.59 -2.48 6.14
C ALA A 48 -0.71 -1.09 6.79
N ILE A 49 0.39 -0.34 6.88
CA ILE A 49 0.39 1.03 7.46
C ILE A 49 -0.54 1.94 6.65
N PHE A 50 -0.43 1.93 5.31
CA PHE A 50 -1.30 2.73 4.44
C PHE A 50 -2.77 2.30 4.55
N ALA A 51 -3.04 0.99 4.58
CA ALA A 51 -4.39 0.45 4.71
C ALA A 51 -5.04 0.87 6.04
N ILE A 52 -4.32 0.73 7.16
CA ILE A 52 -4.81 1.15 8.48
C ILE A 52 -5.10 2.65 8.49
N ARG A 53 -4.20 3.48 7.94
CA ARG A 53 -4.40 4.94 7.90
C ARG A 53 -5.62 5.31 7.06
N ARG A 54 -5.81 4.65 5.91
CA ARG A 54 -6.96 4.87 5.03
C ARG A 54 -8.27 4.45 5.70
N ILE A 55 -8.30 3.32 6.40
CA ILE A 55 -9.45 2.87 7.21
C ILE A 55 -9.77 3.89 8.30
N TYR A 56 -8.76 4.40 9.01
CA TYR A 56 -8.95 5.42 10.04
C TYR A 56 -9.57 6.70 9.47
N ASN A 57 -9.02 7.23 8.37
CA ASN A 57 -9.53 8.44 7.73
C ASN A 57 -10.96 8.25 7.23
N TYR A 58 -11.26 7.11 6.60
CA TYR A 58 -12.60 6.76 6.14
C TYR A 58 -13.60 6.72 7.30
N ARG A 59 -13.24 6.06 8.42
CA ARG A 59 -14.11 5.97 9.61
C ARG A 59 -14.35 7.32 10.29
N LYS A 60 -13.40 8.25 10.17
CA LYS A 60 -13.47 9.59 10.77
C LYS A 60 -13.98 10.67 9.82
N ASN A 61 -14.40 10.30 8.60
CA ASN A 61 -14.78 11.25 7.54
C ASN A 61 -13.73 12.34 7.29
N ILE A 62 -12.45 12.01 7.46
CA ILE A 62 -11.35 12.92 7.16
C ILE A 62 -11.11 12.86 5.66
N SER A 63 -11.27 13.99 4.97
CA SER A 63 -11.02 14.08 3.54
C SER A 63 -9.56 13.73 3.23
N CYS A 64 -9.37 12.76 2.33
CA CYS A 64 -8.08 12.36 1.82
C CYS A 64 -8.06 12.62 0.31
N ALA A 65 -7.36 13.67 -0.11
CA ALA A 65 -7.28 14.09 -1.51
C ALA A 65 -6.77 12.98 -2.45
N ILE A 66 -5.87 12.13 -1.96
CA ILE A 66 -5.30 10.99 -2.72
C ILE A 66 -6.26 9.80 -2.76
N CYS A 67 -7.09 9.62 -1.73
CA CYS A 67 -7.87 8.41 -1.57
C CYS A 67 -9.16 8.42 -2.41
N ASN A 68 -9.75 9.60 -2.65
CA ASN A 68 -11.01 9.76 -3.39
C ASN A 68 -12.10 8.74 -2.98
N ASP A 69 -12.20 8.48 -1.66
CA ASP A 69 -13.10 7.48 -1.08
C ASP A 69 -14.45 8.06 -0.63
N LEU A 70 -14.50 9.39 -0.49
CA LEU A 70 -15.68 10.17 -0.16
C LEU A 70 -16.17 10.82 -1.46
N PRO A 71 -17.48 10.92 -1.70
CA PRO A 71 -17.97 11.71 -2.82
C PRO A 71 -17.44 13.15 -2.67
N ASP A 72 -16.94 13.74 -3.76
CA ASP A 72 -16.65 15.17 -3.80
C ASP A 72 -17.90 15.91 -3.30
N ASP A 73 -17.74 16.77 -2.28
CA ASP A 73 -18.77 17.75 -1.93
C ASP A 73 -18.82 18.73 -3.12
N HIS A 74 -19.56 18.34 -4.16
CA HIS A 74 -20.09 19.26 -5.17
C HIS A 74 -21.07 20.19 -4.46
N ARG A 75 -20.53 21.10 -3.66
CA ARG A 75 -21.22 22.30 -3.26
C ARG A 75 -21.18 23.25 -4.44
N SER A 76 -22.18 23.09 -5.30
CA SER A 76 -22.71 24.11 -6.21
C SER A 76 -22.91 25.45 -5.52
#